data_AF-A0A2T6BVX8-F1
#
_entry.id   AF-A0A2T6BVX8-F1
#
_cell.length_a   1.000
_cell.length_b   1.000
_cell.length_c   1.000
_cell.angle_alpha   90.00
_cell.angle_beta   90.00
_cell.angle_gamma   90.00
#
_symmetry.space_group_name_H-M   'P 1'
#
loop_
_entity.id
_entity.type
_entity.pdbx_description
1 polymer ?
#
loop_
_entity_poly.entity_id
_entity_poly.type
_entity_poly.pdbx_seq_one_letter_code
_entity_poly.pdbx_strand_id
1 'polypeptide(L)' 'MKINAMFLLGLTTLILITVTIFSTMNMPFGLVFFLVVLGQALLIFTVYKVLKDDYTTDKTFEDFYEDRPDLGRNYR' A
#
# COMPACT_ATOMS: atom_id res chain seq x y z
N MET A 1 -1.25 -1.95 -19.04
CA MET A 1 -1.66 -2.40 -17.70
C MET A 1 -2.32 -1.22 -17.01
N LYS A 2 -3.59 -1.31 -16.58
CA LYS A 2 -4.14 -0.32 -15.63
C LYS A 2 -3.18 -0.32 -14.43
N ILE A 3 -2.67 0.84 -14.03
CA ILE A 3 -1.82 0.94 -12.83
C ILE A 3 -2.65 0.39 -11.67
N ASN A 4 -2.29 -0.80 -11.19
CA ASN A 4 -3.03 -1.50 -10.14
C ASN A 4 -2.83 -0.73 -8.83
N ALA A 5 -3.91 -0.44 -8.12
CA ALA A 5 -3.86 0.21 -6.82
C ALA A 5 -2.94 -0.53 -5.83
N MET A 6 -2.88 -1.87 -5.90
CA MET A 6 -1.97 -2.69 -5.11
C MET A 6 -0.49 -2.46 -5.44
N PHE A 7 -0.17 -2.22 -6.71
CA PHE A 7 1.19 -1.88 -7.11
C PHE A 7 1.60 -0.51 -6.54
N LEU A 8 0.71 0.48 -6.61
CA LEU A 8 0.94 1.80 -6.04
C LEU A 8 1.14 1.73 -4.51
N LEU A 9 0.35 0.91 -3.81
CA LEU A 9 0.54 0.64 -2.39
C LEU A 9 1.93 0.05 -2.10
N GLY A 10 2.32 -0.99 -2.83
CA GLY A 10 3.65 -1.59 -2.70
C GLY A 10 4.78 -0.58 -2.93
N LEU A 11 4.64 0.28 -3.93
CA LEU A 11 5.60 1.35 -4.23
C LEU A 11 5.67 2.38 -3.09
N THR A 12 4.54 2.83 -2.54
CA THR A 12 4.53 3.76 -1.40
C THR A 12 5.18 3.17 -0.15
N THR A 13 4.98 1.87 0.10
CA THR A 13 5.63 1.15 1.21
C THR A 13 7.13 1.06 1.01
N LEU A 14 7.59 0.80 -0.21
CA LEU A 14 9.03 0.77 -0.53
C LEU A 14 9.68 2.14 -0.29
N ILE A 15 9.02 3.24 -0.67
CA ILE A 15 9.50 4.60 -0.39
C ILE A 15 9.60 4.83 1.13
N LEU A 16 8.59 4.42 1.90
CA LEU A 16 8.61 4.55 3.36
C LEU A 16 9.78 3.78 4.00
N ILE A 17 10.04 2.55 3.54
CA ILE A 17 11.20 1.76 3.97
C ILE A 17 12.50 2.50 3.63
N THR A 18 12.59 3.08 2.43
CA THR A 18 13.77 3.84 1.99
C THR A 18 13.99 5.08 2.86
N VAL A 19 12.94 5.84 3.16
CA VAL A 19 13.00 6.97 4.10
C VAL A 19 13.53 6.52 5.46
N THR A 20 13.05 5.39 5.96
CA THR A 20 13.48 4.84 7.26
C THR A 20 14.98 4.52 7.23
N ILE A 21 15.46 3.82 6.19
CA ILE A 21 16.88 3.50 6.02
C ILE A 21 17.73 4.77 5.89
N PHE A 22 17.31 5.74 5.07
CA PHE A 22 18.08 6.97 4.87
C PHE A 22 18.13 7.82 6.14
N SER A 23 17.05 7.86 6.91
CA SER A 23 17.01 8.53 8.20
C SER A 23 17.92 7.85 9.22
N THR A 24 17.98 6.51 9.26
CA THR A 24 18.85 5.78 10.21
C THR A 24 20.32 5.85 9.83
N MET A 25 20.64 5.95 8.54
CA MET A 25 22.00 6.15 8.03
C MET A 25 22.50 7.60 8.15
N ASN A 26 21.70 8.52 8.72
CA ASN A 26 22.02 9.94 8.83
C ASN A 26 22.36 10.59 7.47
N MET A 27 21.61 10.23 6.43
CA MET A 27 21.73 10.86 5.12
C MET A 27 21.35 12.35 5.17
N PRO A 28 21.80 13.18 4.21
CA PRO A 28 21.50 14.60 4.19
C PRO A 28 20.00 14.89 4.28
N PHE A 29 19.62 15.79 5.20
CA PHE A 29 18.22 16.14 5.47
C PHE A 29 17.44 16.48 4.21
N GLY A 30 18.02 17.25 3.28
CA GLY A 30 17.35 17.66 2.04
C GLY A 30 16.88 16.47 1.21
N LEU A 31 17.69 15.42 1.11
CA LEU A 31 17.35 14.21 0.37
C LEU A 31 16.17 13.49 1.03
N VAL A 32 16.25 13.27 2.35
CA VAL A 32 15.19 12.62 3.13
C VAL A 32 13.89 13.43 3.05
N PHE A 33 13.97 14.75 3.17
CA PHE A 33 12.84 15.67 3.10
C PHE A 33 12.10 15.58 1.76
N PHE A 34 12.80 15.69 0.63
CA PHE A 34 12.17 15.57 -0.68
C PHE A 34 11.57 14.18 -0.91
N LEU A 35 12.23 13.12 -0.41
CA LEU A 35 11.71 11.76 -0.51
C LEU A 35 10.41 11.58 0.31
N VAL A 36 10.32 12.18 1.49
CA VAL A 36 9.09 12.21 2.30
C VAL A 36 7.99 12.97 1.57
N VAL A 37 8.26 14.17 1.07
CA VAL A 37 7.25 14.97 0.33
C VAL A 37 6.73 14.20 -0.88
N LEU A 38 7.63 13.58 -1.65
CA LEU A 38 7.27 12.71 -2.78
C LEU A 38 6.43 11.52 -2.33
N GLY A 39 6.83 10.83 -1.25
CA GLY A 39 6.10 9.70 -0.70
C GLY A 39 4.69 10.06 -0.25
N GLN A 40 4.51 11.22 0.38
CA GLN A 40 3.19 11.71 0.80
C GLN A 40 2.31 12.06 -0.40
N ALA A 41 2.85 12.75 -1.40
CA ALA A 41 2.13 13.04 -2.64
C ALA A 41 1.69 11.76 -3.36
N LEU A 42 2.58 10.76 -3.43
CA LEU A 42 2.26 9.47 -4.02
C LEU A 42 1.21 8.72 -3.20
N LEU A 43 1.26 8.76 -1.86
CA LEU A 43 0.25 8.14 -1.00
C LEU A 43 -1.14 8.74 -1.22
N ILE A 44 -1.26 10.07 -1.31
CA ILE A 44 -2.52 10.74 -1.65
C ILE A 44 -3.05 10.25 -3.01
N PHE A 45 -2.17 10.16 -4.01
CA PHE A 45 -2.53 9.64 -5.33
C PHE A 45 -2.97 8.16 -5.27
N THR A 46 -2.28 7.32 -4.50
CA THR A 46 -2.63 5.92 -4.28
C THR A 46 -4.02 5.79 -3.67
N VAL A 47 -4.32 6.57 -2.61
CA VAL A 47 -5.65 6.59 -1.97
C VAL A 47 -6.74 7.00 -2.96
N TYR A 48 -6.51 8.09 -3.71
CA TYR A 48 -7.44 8.50 -4.77
C TYR A 48 -7.67 7.37 -5.77
N LYS A 49 -6.61 6.68 -6.18
CA LYS A 49 -6.71 5.62 -7.17
C LYS A 49 -7.43 4.38 -6.65
N VAL A 50 -7.23 4.01 -5.38
CA VAL A 50 -7.98 2.94 -4.69
C VAL A 50 -9.47 3.28 -4.66
N LEU A 51 -9.83 4.50 -4.24
CA LEU A 51 -11.23 4.94 -4.13
C LEU A 51 -11.95 5.05 -5.48
N LYS A 52 -11.20 5.24 -6.56
CA LYS A 52 -11.72 5.33 -7.93
C LYS A 52 -11.44 4.06 -8.74
N ASP A 53 -10.91 3.01 -8.13
CA ASP A 53 -10.71 1.75 -8.85
C ASP A 53 -12.03 1.00 -8.93
N ASP A 54 -12.36 0.56 -10.14
CA ASP A 54 -13.53 -0.29 -10.38
C ASP A 54 -13.11 -1.75 -10.10
N TYR A 55 -12.82 -2.00 -8.82
CA TYR A 55 -12.37 -3.30 -8.35
C TYR A 55 -13.58 -4.17 -7.99
N THR A 56 -13.72 -5.27 -8.71
CA THR A 56 -14.72 -6.30 -8.43
C THR A 56 -14.01 -7.54 -7.89
N THR A 57 -14.55 -8.13 -6.83
CA THR A 57 -14.08 -9.40 -6.29
C THR A 57 -15.28 -10.27 -5.95
N ASP A 58 -15.14 -11.58 -6.14
CA ASP A 58 -16.13 -12.56 -5.68
C ASP A 58 -15.99 -12.85 -4.18
N LYS A 59 -14.95 -12.29 -3.53
CA LYS A 59 -14.68 -12.44 -2.10
C LYS A 59 -15.60 -11.56 -1.28
N THR A 60 -16.18 -12.16 -0.25
CA THR A 60 -17.05 -11.51 0.73
C THR A 60 -16.35 -11.42 2.07
N PHE A 61 -16.88 -10.61 2.99
CA PHE A 61 -16.41 -10.61 4.38
C PHE A 61 -16.53 -11.99 5.07
N GLU A 62 -17.38 -12.88 4.55
CA GLU A 62 -17.60 -14.23 5.10
C GLU A 62 -16.51 -15.23 4.71
N ASP A 63 -15.74 -14.92 3.66
CA ASP A 63 -14.55 -15.67 3.27
C ASP A 63 -13.36 -15.41 4.21
N PHE A 64 -13.54 -14.46 5.14
CA PHE A 64 -12.58 -14.03 6.15
C PHE A 64 -11.20 -13.75 5.53
N TYR A 65 -10.13 -13.88 6.31
CA TYR A 65 -8.80 -13.94 5.76
C TYR A 65 -8.54 -15.35 5.23
N GLU A 66 -8.04 -15.44 3.98
CA GLU A 66 -7.85 -16.72 3.28
C GLU A 66 -6.86 -17.67 3.96
N ASP A 67 -6.05 -17.16 4.90
CA ASP A 67 -5.13 -17.91 5.74
C ASP A 67 -5.80 -18.53 6.99
N ARG A 68 -7.08 -18.20 7.25
CA ARG A 68 -7.91 -18.71 8.36
C ARG A 68 -9.23 -19.30 7.86
N PRO A 69 -9.18 -20.40 7.08
CA PRO A 69 -10.37 -21.06 6.55
C PRO A 69 -11.31 -21.58 7.65
N ASP A 70 -10.77 -21.89 8.84
CA ASP A 70 -11.49 -22.34 10.03
C ASP A 70 -12.53 -21.32 10.55
N LEU A 71 -12.36 -20.05 10.19
CA LEU A 71 -13.24 -18.95 10.61
C LEU A 71 -14.26 -18.57 9.53
N GLY A 72 -14.12 -19.08 8.30
CA GLY A 72 -15.02 -18.80 7.19
C GLY A 72 -16.29 -19.65 7.21
N ARG A 73 -17.41 -19.08 6.74
CA ARG A 73 -18.72 -19.79 6.74
C ARG A 73 -18.71 -21.04 5.83
N ASN A 74 -17.87 -21.05 4.79
CA ASN A 74 -17.75 -22.15 3.82
C ASN A 74 -17.18 -23.46 4.41
N TYR A 75 -16.71 -23.44 5.67
CA TYR A 75 -16.14 -24.60 6.37
C TYR A 75 -17.08 -25.26 7.40
N ARG A 76 -18.34 -24.81 7.50
CA ARG A 76 -19.38 -25.40 8.37
C ARG A 76 -20.29 -26.37 7.63
#